data_AF-A0A1M5EVG2-F1
#
_entry.id   AF-A0A1M5EVG2-F1
#
_cell.length_a   1.000
_cell.length_b   1.000
_cell.length_c   1.000
_cell.angle_alpha   90.00
_cell.angle_beta   90.00
_cell.angle_gamma   90.00
#
_symmetry.space_group_name_H-M   'P 1'
#
loop_
_entity.id
_entity.type
_entity.pdbx_description
1 polymer ?
#
loop_
_entity_poly.entity_id
_entity_poly.type
_entity_poly.pdbx_seq_one_letter_code
_entity_poly.pdbx_strand_id
1 'polypeptide(L)'
;MRAMIRNITLIFLLLLIINVLYLPHHYYAKENDCFKQANENELWYDYLLPPENSSIRESRITHIMLHFISNVKEKPHNPYQVEDIYQLFQKHHVSSHYLIDRDGTIYRFVPEYRVAYHAGSNLFHGFSTLGKMNEHSIGIELMAIGTKEEMTPFIREDIYNFIHWKNIGYTDEQYNSLDKLLNNIYSRHSENLNILGHNQYAPFRKTDPGKLFDWSRIEK
;
A
#
# COMPACT_ATOMS: atom_id res chain seq x y z
N MET A 1 8.56 -36.76 45.42
CA MET A 1 7.66 -36.02 44.50
C MET A 1 8.14 -34.60 44.13
N ARG A 2 9.45 -34.33 44.04
CA ARG A 2 9.98 -33.00 43.62
C ARG A 2 11.04 -33.05 42.51
N ALA A 3 11.24 -34.20 41.87
CA ALA A 3 12.28 -34.36 40.84
C ALA A 3 11.74 -34.43 39.39
N MET A 4 10.41 -34.46 39.17
CA MET A 4 9.83 -34.72 37.84
C MET A 4 9.28 -33.48 37.12
N ILE A 5 9.29 -32.31 37.76
CA ILE A 5 8.73 -31.06 37.20
C ILE A 5 9.81 -30.21 36.49
N ARG A 6 11.11 -30.51 36.69
CA ARG A 6 12.21 -29.71 36.13
C ARG A 6 12.55 -29.99 34.66
N ASN A 7 12.05 -31.08 34.07
CA ASN A 7 12.38 -31.46 32.69
C ASN A 7 11.35 -31.03 31.65
N ILE A 8 10.12 -30.66 32.04
CA ILE A 8 9.09 -30.22 31.07
C ILE A 8 9.27 -28.75 30.70
N THR A 9 9.78 -27.93 31.62
CA THR A 9 10.04 -26.49 31.37
C THR A 9 11.25 -26.27 30.44
N LEU A 10 12.24 -27.16 30.45
CA LEU A 10 13.41 -27.07 29.57
C LEU A 10 13.08 -27.42 28.11
N ILE A 11 12.15 -28.35 27.88
CA ILE A 11 11.74 -28.79 26.53
C ILE A 11 10.86 -27.72 25.85
N PHE A 12 10.02 -27.02 26.60
CA PHE A 12 9.25 -25.88 26.07
C PHE A 12 10.11 -24.65 25.76
N LEU A 13 11.18 -24.42 26.52
CA LEU A 13 12.11 -23.32 26.24
C LEU A 13 12.97 -23.62 25.01
N LEU A 14 13.33 -24.88 24.77
CA LEU A 14 14.13 -25.28 23.59
C LEU A 14 13.30 -25.22 22.28
N LEU A 15 12.00 -25.55 22.32
CA LEU A 15 11.10 -25.43 21.17
C LEU A 15 10.76 -23.98 20.81
N LEU A 16 10.77 -23.06 21.78
CA LEU A 16 10.62 -21.62 21.51
C LEU A 16 11.88 -21.03 20.88
N ILE A 17 13.07 -21.55 21.21
CA ILE A 17 14.34 -21.09 20.64
C ILE A 17 14.52 -21.61 19.20
N ILE A 18 14.03 -22.81 18.87
CA ILE A 18 14.13 -23.35 17.51
C ILE A 18 13.21 -22.62 16.51
N ASN A 19 12.07 -22.08 16.96
CA ASN A 19 11.17 -21.31 16.08
C ASN A 19 11.61 -19.86 15.82
N VAL A 20 12.55 -19.33 16.62
CA VAL A 20 13.14 -18.00 16.39
C VAL A 20 14.34 -18.08 15.43
N LEU A 21 14.93 -19.26 15.23
CA LEU A 21 16.11 -19.46 14.38
C LEU A 21 15.82 -19.67 12.89
N TYR A 22 14.54 -19.73 12.48
CA TYR A 22 14.12 -19.85 11.07
C TYR A 22 13.38 -18.61 10.54
N LEU A 23 13.49 -17.47 11.23
CA LEU A 23 13.21 -16.19 10.59
C LEU A 23 14.47 -15.77 9.82
N PRO A 24 14.38 -15.46 8.51
CA PRO A 24 15.54 -14.96 7.78
C PRO A 24 16.08 -13.72 8.51
N HIS A 25 17.28 -13.87 9.07
CA HIS A 25 18.03 -12.84 9.78
C HIS A 25 18.55 -11.78 8.80
N HIS A 26 17.66 -11.05 8.15
CA HIS A 26 17.92 -9.77 7.52
C HIS A 26 16.71 -8.88 7.84
N TYR A 27 16.90 -7.56 7.95
CA TYR A 27 15.95 -6.55 8.46
C TYR A 27 16.00 -6.26 9.97
N TYR A 28 17.17 -5.84 10.44
CA TYR A 28 17.22 -4.65 11.29
C TYR A 28 18.14 -3.64 10.59
N ALA A 29 17.55 -2.81 9.72
CA ALA A 29 18.24 -1.67 9.14
C ALA A 29 18.25 -0.52 10.16
N LYS A 30 19.39 0.13 10.32
CA LYS A 30 19.56 1.34 11.13
C LYS A 30 18.59 2.43 10.64
N GLU A 31 17.99 3.12 11.59
CA GLU A 31 17.14 4.30 11.37
C GLU A 31 17.90 5.34 10.52
N ASN A 32 17.25 5.78 9.43
CA ASN A 32 17.56 6.92 8.55
C ASN A 32 18.11 6.67 7.13
N ASP A 33 18.28 5.44 6.66
CA ASP A 33 18.59 5.21 5.23
C ASP A 33 17.36 4.71 4.47
N CYS A 34 16.88 5.54 3.54
CA CYS A 34 15.83 5.19 2.59
C CYS A 34 16.41 4.23 1.54
N PHE A 35 16.52 2.95 1.87
CA PHE A 35 17.11 1.94 0.98
C PHE A 35 16.28 1.79 -0.29
N LYS A 36 16.82 2.25 -1.43
CA LYS A 36 16.33 1.91 -2.76
C LYS A 36 17.13 0.70 -3.25
N GLN A 37 16.66 -0.51 -2.93
CA GLN A 37 17.35 -1.74 -3.36
C GLN A 37 16.54 -2.43 -4.45
N ALA A 38 17.18 -2.64 -5.60
CA ALA A 38 16.67 -3.56 -6.60
C ALA A 38 16.80 -4.98 -6.03
N ASN A 39 15.69 -5.66 -5.82
CA ASN A 39 15.72 -7.08 -5.53
C ASN A 39 15.61 -7.79 -6.88
N GLU A 40 16.72 -8.36 -7.38
CA GLU A 40 16.84 -8.90 -8.75
C GLU A 40 15.79 -9.98 -9.09
N ASN A 41 15.09 -10.52 -8.08
CA ASN A 41 14.05 -11.52 -8.23
C ASN A 41 12.63 -11.03 -7.87
N GLU A 42 12.43 -9.77 -7.46
CA GLU A 42 11.11 -9.22 -7.14
C GLU A 42 10.64 -8.20 -8.19
N LEU A 43 9.31 -8.07 -8.31
CA LEU A 43 8.67 -7.15 -9.26
C LEU A 43 8.80 -5.67 -8.88
N TRP A 44 9.39 -5.35 -7.73
CA TRP A 44 9.41 -4.01 -7.14
C TRP A 44 10.80 -3.63 -6.62
N TYR A 45 11.01 -2.33 -6.46
CA TYR A 45 12.09 -1.76 -5.67
C TYR A 45 11.61 -1.54 -4.24
N ASP A 46 12.37 -2.04 -3.27
CA ASP A 46 12.15 -1.61 -1.88
C ASP A 46 12.48 -0.13 -1.78
N TYR A 47 11.57 0.65 -1.19
CA TYR A 47 11.79 2.05 -0.87
C TYR A 47 11.11 2.36 0.48
N LEU A 48 11.43 1.55 1.48
CA LEU A 48 10.62 1.36 2.68
C LEU A 48 10.41 2.66 3.48
N LEU A 49 9.16 2.91 3.89
CA LEU A 49 8.84 3.95 4.87
C LEU A 49 9.34 3.57 6.27
N PRO A 50 9.51 4.57 7.16
CA PRO A 50 9.83 4.31 8.56
C PRO A 50 8.81 3.40 9.24
N PRO A 51 9.20 2.58 10.24
CA PRO A 51 8.31 1.65 10.91
C PRO A 51 7.03 2.29 11.46
N GLU A 52 7.06 3.55 11.90
CA GLU A 52 5.93 4.33 12.42
C GLU A 52 4.82 4.58 11.39
N ASN A 53 5.11 4.49 10.09
CA ASN A 53 4.13 4.59 9.02
C ASN A 53 3.33 3.28 8.83
N SER A 54 3.48 2.30 9.71
CA SER A 54 2.78 1.03 9.64
C SER A 54 2.68 0.38 11.02
N SER A 55 1.87 -0.68 11.14
CA SER A 55 1.83 -1.51 12.34
C SER A 55 2.03 -2.99 12.02
N ILE A 56 2.18 -3.81 13.06
CA ILE A 56 2.27 -5.27 12.91
C ILE A 56 0.92 -5.79 12.39
N ARG A 57 0.96 -6.70 11.41
CA ARG A 57 -0.24 -7.36 10.91
C ARG A 57 -0.45 -8.68 11.65
N GLU A 58 -1.60 -8.80 12.31
CA GLU A 58 -2.10 -10.05 12.91
C GLU A 58 -3.27 -10.63 12.10
N SER A 59 -3.87 -9.80 11.25
CA SER A 59 -5.07 -10.10 10.48
C SER A 59 -4.74 -10.67 9.10
N ARG A 60 -5.57 -11.60 8.62
CA ARG A 60 -5.46 -12.13 7.25
C ARG A 60 -5.80 -11.06 6.22
N ILE A 61 -5.03 -11.04 5.13
CA ILE A 61 -5.30 -10.24 3.93
C ILE A 61 -6.46 -10.87 3.16
N THR A 62 -7.48 -10.06 2.90
CA THR A 62 -8.71 -10.45 2.19
C THR A 62 -9.06 -9.48 1.05
N HIS A 63 -8.43 -8.31 1.01
CA HIS A 63 -8.73 -7.27 0.03
C HIS A 63 -7.46 -6.67 -0.58
N ILE A 64 -7.60 -6.15 -1.79
CA ILE A 64 -6.66 -5.21 -2.41
C ILE A 64 -7.43 -3.92 -2.63
N MET A 65 -6.89 -2.80 -2.15
CA MET A 65 -7.50 -1.48 -2.30
C MET A 65 -6.68 -0.62 -3.24
N LEU A 66 -7.33 -0.13 -4.30
CA LEU A 66 -6.74 0.75 -5.29
C LEU A 66 -7.00 2.21 -4.97
N HIS A 67 -5.96 3.01 -5.15
CA HIS A 67 -5.92 4.45 -4.91
C HIS A 67 -5.24 5.17 -6.07
N PHE A 68 -5.38 6.50 -6.11
CA PHE A 68 -4.46 7.34 -6.88
C PHE A 68 -3.81 8.41 -6.01
N ILE A 69 -2.62 8.82 -6.42
CA ILE A 69 -1.88 9.87 -5.76
C ILE A 69 -1.09 10.73 -6.75
N SER A 70 -0.89 12.00 -6.39
CA SER A 70 0.03 12.90 -7.09
C SER A 70 0.45 14.05 -6.17
N ASN A 71 1.56 14.69 -6.50
CA ASN A 71 1.99 15.94 -5.87
C ASN A 71 1.51 17.18 -6.65
N VAL A 72 0.40 17.08 -7.37
CA VAL A 72 -0.07 18.14 -8.29
C VAL A 72 -0.41 19.45 -7.59
N LYS A 73 -0.82 19.38 -6.32
CA LYS A 73 -1.12 20.57 -5.51
C LYS A 73 0.09 21.48 -5.34
N GLU A 74 1.26 20.89 -5.11
CA GLU A 74 2.49 21.63 -4.83
C GLU A 74 3.35 21.79 -6.10
N LYS A 75 3.33 20.80 -7.01
CA LYS A 75 4.16 20.76 -8.23
C LYS A 75 3.33 20.39 -9.47
N PRO A 76 2.45 21.28 -9.96
CA PRO A 76 1.54 20.96 -11.08
C PRO A 76 2.25 20.62 -12.40
N HIS A 77 3.48 21.11 -12.61
CA HIS A 77 4.27 20.83 -13.81
C HIS A 77 5.11 19.55 -13.71
N ASN A 78 5.32 19.02 -12.51
CA ASN A 78 6.05 17.77 -12.29
C ASN A 78 5.45 17.01 -11.09
N PRO A 79 4.21 16.50 -11.22
CA PRO A 79 3.44 16.00 -10.08
C PRO A 79 3.79 14.57 -9.66
N TYR A 80 4.71 13.91 -10.37
CA TYR A 80 4.99 12.48 -10.26
C TYR A 80 6.45 12.24 -9.89
N GLN A 81 6.79 12.51 -8.64
CA GLN A 81 8.11 12.23 -8.08
C GLN A 81 7.93 11.32 -6.88
N VAL A 82 8.56 10.15 -6.89
CA VAL A 82 8.39 9.15 -5.83
C VAL A 82 8.87 9.68 -4.48
N GLU A 83 9.93 10.49 -4.49
CA GLU A 83 10.47 11.16 -3.31
C GLU A 83 9.43 12.12 -2.69
N ASP A 84 8.66 12.83 -3.51
CA ASP A 84 7.61 13.72 -3.00
C ASP A 84 6.48 12.92 -2.34
N ILE A 85 6.08 11.80 -2.94
CA ILE A 85 5.07 10.91 -2.36
C ILE A 85 5.54 10.32 -1.03
N TYR A 86 6.81 9.90 -0.98
CA TYR A 86 7.44 9.41 0.24
C TYR A 86 7.38 10.46 1.37
N GLN A 87 7.71 11.72 1.07
CA GLN A 87 7.60 12.81 2.04
C GLN A 87 6.15 13.10 2.45
N LEU A 88 5.19 13.03 1.54
CA LEU A 88 3.76 13.20 1.87
C LEU A 88 3.27 12.11 2.83
N PHE A 89 3.66 10.85 2.61
CA PHE A 89 3.32 9.73 3.49
C PHE A 89 3.87 9.90 4.89
N GLN A 90 5.14 10.27 5.02
CA GLN A 90 5.73 10.61 6.32
C GLN A 90 5.00 11.79 6.98
N LYS A 91 4.83 12.90 6.25
CA LYS A 91 4.22 14.13 6.78
C LYS A 91 2.79 13.92 7.30
N HIS A 92 2.01 13.09 6.62
CA HIS A 92 0.60 12.86 6.96
C HIS A 92 0.35 11.59 7.78
N HIS A 93 1.40 10.85 8.11
CA HIS A 93 1.33 9.59 8.87
C HIS A 93 0.36 8.58 8.22
N VAL A 94 0.40 8.53 6.89
CA VAL A 94 -0.31 7.56 6.05
C VAL A 94 0.71 6.74 5.27
N SER A 95 0.26 5.66 4.65
CA SER A 95 1.12 4.81 3.82
C SER A 95 0.30 3.88 2.94
N SER A 96 0.93 3.36 1.89
CA SER A 96 0.45 2.22 1.10
C SER A 96 1.49 1.09 1.14
N HIS A 97 1.13 -0.12 0.70
CA HIS A 97 2.12 -1.19 0.54
C HIS A 97 2.92 -0.96 -0.73
N TYR A 98 2.23 -0.62 -1.81
CA TYR A 98 2.81 -0.42 -3.12
C TYR A 98 2.46 0.95 -3.71
N LEU A 99 3.35 1.45 -4.54
CA LEU A 99 3.15 2.59 -5.43
C LEU A 99 3.60 2.21 -6.84
N ILE A 100 2.77 2.51 -7.84
CA ILE A 100 3.09 2.32 -9.26
C ILE A 100 3.28 3.68 -9.92
N ASP A 101 4.51 3.96 -10.34
CA ASP A 101 4.89 5.17 -11.05
C ASP A 101 4.33 5.18 -12.48
N ARG A 102 4.39 6.33 -13.16
CA ARG A 102 3.86 6.54 -14.52
C ARG A 102 4.49 5.63 -15.56
N ASP A 103 5.75 5.25 -15.38
CA ASP A 103 6.47 4.32 -16.26
C ASP A 103 6.25 2.84 -15.89
N GLY A 104 5.36 2.56 -14.93
CA GLY A 104 5.07 1.22 -14.45
C GLY A 104 6.06 0.71 -13.40
N THR A 105 7.06 1.50 -12.97
CA THR A 105 7.94 1.11 -11.87
C THR A 105 7.13 0.89 -10.60
N ILE A 106 7.33 -0.26 -9.95
CA ILE A 106 6.67 -0.61 -8.69
C ILE A 106 7.63 -0.35 -7.53
N TYR A 107 7.18 0.42 -6.55
CA TYR A 107 7.87 0.63 -5.28
C TYR A 107 7.11 -0.07 -4.15
N ARG A 108 7.82 -0.77 -3.27
CA ARG A 108 7.27 -1.29 -2.01
C ARG A 108 7.64 -0.33 -0.88
N PHE A 109 6.62 0.30 -0.30
CA PHE A 109 6.76 1.23 0.83
C PHE A 109 6.56 0.54 2.17
N VAL A 110 5.64 -0.43 2.25
CA VAL A 110 5.36 -1.20 3.45
C VAL A 110 5.30 -2.68 3.08
N PRO A 111 6.09 -3.55 3.72
CA PRO A 111 5.99 -4.99 3.51
C PRO A 111 4.61 -5.51 3.90
N GLU A 112 4.07 -6.49 3.17
CA GLU A 112 2.68 -6.95 3.37
C GLU A 112 2.43 -7.65 4.71
N TYR A 113 3.47 -8.14 5.40
CA TYR A 113 3.36 -8.64 6.78
C TYR A 113 3.15 -7.51 7.81
N ARG A 114 3.14 -6.25 7.37
CA ARG A 114 2.75 -5.07 8.14
C ARG A 114 1.46 -4.49 7.58
N VAL A 115 0.83 -3.65 8.38
CA VAL A 115 -0.39 -2.92 8.04
C VAL A 115 0.00 -1.52 7.59
N ALA A 116 -0.21 -1.20 6.31
CA ALA A 116 -0.16 0.18 5.82
C ALA A 116 -1.43 0.95 6.19
N TYR A 117 -1.33 2.28 6.27
CA TYR A 117 -2.38 3.19 6.72
C TYR A 117 -3.01 3.95 5.54
N HIS A 118 -3.76 3.25 4.68
CA HIS A 118 -4.31 3.81 3.43
C HIS A 118 -5.84 3.98 3.42
N ALA A 119 -6.60 3.04 4.01
CA ALA A 119 -8.06 3.03 3.95
C ALA A 119 -8.71 4.13 4.83
N GLY A 120 -8.05 4.49 5.93
CA GLY A 120 -8.59 5.39 6.96
C GLY A 120 -9.76 4.78 7.76
N SER A 121 -10.25 5.53 8.76
CA SER A 121 -11.39 5.10 9.57
C SER A 121 -12.73 5.31 8.83
N ASN A 122 -13.66 4.36 8.99
CA ASN A 122 -15.05 4.56 8.62
C ASN A 122 -15.80 5.15 9.82
N LEU A 123 -16.23 6.41 9.72
CA LEU A 123 -17.11 7.04 10.71
C LEU A 123 -18.59 6.62 10.56
N PHE A 124 -18.94 5.74 9.63
CA PHE A 124 -20.31 5.25 9.45
C PHE A 124 -20.62 4.05 10.37
N HIS A 125 -21.44 4.32 11.39
CA HIS A 125 -21.92 3.39 12.44
C HIS A 125 -22.88 2.30 11.94
N GLY A 126 -22.46 1.42 11.00
CA GLY A 126 -23.39 0.42 10.45
C GLY A 126 -22.83 -0.99 10.20
N PHE A 127 -21.52 -1.17 10.07
CA PHE A 127 -20.95 -2.47 9.73
C PHE A 127 -19.69 -2.73 10.56
N SER A 128 -19.76 -3.68 11.50
CA SER A 128 -18.78 -3.93 12.56
C SER A 128 -17.48 -4.63 12.11
N THR A 129 -17.19 -4.68 10.81
CA THR A 129 -15.87 -5.07 10.26
C THR A 129 -15.25 -4.00 9.35
N LEU A 130 -16.00 -2.93 9.04
CA LEU A 130 -15.61 -1.84 8.15
C LEU A 130 -14.70 -0.79 8.82
N GLY A 131 -14.29 -0.95 10.09
CA GLY A 131 -13.37 -0.05 10.79
C GLY A 131 -11.89 -0.45 10.72
N LYS A 132 -11.57 -1.62 10.17
CA LYS A 132 -10.23 -2.25 10.21
C LYS A 132 -9.68 -2.59 8.82
N MET A 133 -10.14 -1.91 7.76
CA MET A 133 -9.77 -2.27 6.39
C MET A 133 -8.26 -2.29 6.16
N ASN A 134 -7.50 -1.37 6.77
CA ASN A 134 -6.04 -1.40 6.76
C ASN A 134 -5.48 -2.78 7.19
N GLU A 135 -6.01 -3.37 8.27
CA GLU A 135 -5.57 -4.66 8.82
C GLU A 135 -5.86 -5.85 7.89
N HIS A 136 -6.77 -5.69 6.93
CA HIS A 136 -7.24 -6.76 6.04
C HIS A 136 -6.92 -6.53 4.56
N SER A 137 -6.27 -5.42 4.22
CA SER A 137 -6.02 -5.06 2.82
C SER A 137 -4.57 -4.75 2.52
N ILE A 138 -4.24 -4.94 1.23
CA ILE A 138 -3.06 -4.40 0.58
C ILE A 138 -3.49 -3.13 -0.17
N GLY A 139 -3.07 -1.96 0.30
CA GLY A 139 -3.18 -0.70 -0.44
C GLY A 139 -2.15 -0.57 -1.56
N ILE A 140 -2.63 -0.26 -2.77
CA ILE A 140 -1.83 0.03 -3.96
C ILE A 140 -2.18 1.43 -4.44
N GLU A 141 -1.17 2.28 -4.53
CA GLU A 141 -1.28 3.64 -5.06
C GLU A 141 -0.80 3.67 -6.51
N LEU A 142 -1.54 4.34 -7.38
CA LEU A 142 -1.09 4.62 -8.74
C LEU A 142 -0.85 6.12 -8.90
N MET A 143 0.29 6.51 -9.46
CA MET A 143 0.56 7.92 -9.76
C MET A 143 -0.38 8.42 -10.85
N ALA A 144 -1.42 9.16 -10.46
CA ALA A 144 -2.44 9.66 -11.37
C ALA A 144 -3.13 10.91 -10.83
N ILE A 145 -3.78 11.64 -11.73
CA ILE A 145 -4.62 12.80 -11.43
C ILE A 145 -6.03 12.48 -11.95
N GLY A 146 -7.03 12.65 -11.10
CA GLY A 146 -8.43 12.43 -11.44
C GLY A 146 -9.03 13.49 -12.37
N THR A 147 -10.33 13.38 -12.61
CA THR A 147 -11.11 14.39 -13.32
C THR A 147 -11.11 15.73 -12.57
N LYS A 148 -11.49 16.81 -13.27
CA LYS A 148 -11.60 18.14 -12.66
C LYS A 148 -12.51 18.12 -11.43
N GLU A 149 -13.67 17.49 -11.56
CA GLU A 149 -14.64 17.33 -10.47
C GLU A 149 -14.05 16.62 -9.25
N GLU A 150 -13.24 15.58 -9.45
CA GLU A 150 -12.61 14.82 -8.37
C GLU A 150 -11.48 15.59 -7.69
N MET A 151 -10.81 16.50 -8.42
CA MET A 151 -9.60 17.18 -7.95
C MET A 151 -9.87 18.58 -7.36
N THR A 152 -10.88 19.31 -7.84
CA THR A 152 -11.18 20.68 -7.35
C THR A 152 -11.55 20.81 -5.87
N PRO A 153 -12.00 19.77 -5.14
CA PRO A 153 -12.08 19.83 -3.68
C PRO A 153 -10.72 19.95 -2.98
N PHE A 154 -9.62 19.55 -3.64
CA PHE A 154 -8.28 19.45 -3.05
C PHE A 154 -7.28 20.46 -3.61
N ILE A 155 -7.49 20.88 -4.86
CA ILE A 155 -6.66 21.89 -5.54
C ILE A 155 -7.55 22.96 -6.14
N ARG A 156 -7.01 24.18 -6.29
CA ARG A 156 -7.76 25.26 -6.95
C ARG A 156 -8.00 24.93 -8.42
N GLU A 157 -9.10 25.44 -8.95
CA GLU A 157 -9.50 25.18 -10.33
C GLU A 157 -8.48 25.69 -11.36
N ASP A 158 -7.87 26.84 -11.12
CA ASP A 158 -6.82 27.39 -11.97
C ASP A 158 -5.60 26.46 -12.02
N ILE A 159 -5.18 25.90 -10.89
CA ILE A 159 -4.13 24.87 -10.84
C ILE A 159 -4.51 23.68 -11.72
N TYR A 160 -5.76 23.18 -11.61
CA TYR A 160 -6.20 22.07 -12.44
C TYR A 160 -6.11 22.39 -13.94
N ASN A 161 -6.52 23.59 -14.33
CA ASN A 161 -6.49 24.03 -15.74
C ASN A 161 -5.05 24.18 -16.29
N PHE A 162 -4.03 24.28 -15.44
CA PHE A 162 -2.61 24.30 -15.84
C PHE A 162 -1.99 22.91 -15.99
N ILE A 163 -2.67 21.85 -15.57
CA ILE A 163 -2.16 20.48 -15.68
C ILE A 163 -2.08 20.10 -17.16
N HIS A 164 -0.88 19.70 -17.59
CA HIS A 164 -0.72 19.17 -18.94
C HIS A 164 -1.56 17.89 -19.09
N TRP A 165 -2.39 17.81 -20.13
CA TRP A 165 -3.38 16.72 -20.31
C TRP A 165 -2.80 15.29 -20.23
N LYS A 166 -1.55 15.09 -20.66
CA LYS A 166 -0.84 13.79 -20.52
C LYS A 166 -0.63 13.32 -19.07
N ASN A 167 -0.74 14.24 -18.12
CA ASN A 167 -0.68 13.98 -16.69
C ASN A 167 -2.07 13.72 -16.10
N ILE A 168 -3.13 13.58 -16.89
CA ILE A 168 -4.47 13.24 -16.37
C ILE A 168 -4.75 11.77 -16.65
N GLY A 169 -5.28 11.04 -15.66
CA GLY A 169 -5.57 9.61 -15.74
C GLY A 169 -4.33 8.73 -15.58
N TYR A 170 -4.38 7.53 -16.17
CA TYR A 170 -3.43 6.43 -15.98
C TYR A 170 -2.66 6.11 -17.28
N THR A 171 -1.45 5.55 -17.17
CA THR A 171 -0.68 5.08 -18.34
C THR A 171 -0.89 3.59 -18.62
N ASP A 172 -0.49 3.14 -19.80
CA ASP A 172 -0.55 1.72 -20.12
C ASP A 172 0.46 0.88 -19.33
N GLU A 173 1.63 1.45 -19.09
CA GLU A 173 2.68 0.86 -18.27
C GLU A 173 2.18 0.60 -16.84
N GLN A 174 1.40 1.53 -16.27
CA GLN A 174 0.80 1.36 -14.95
C GLN A 174 -0.13 0.14 -14.87
N TYR A 175 -1.04 -0.02 -15.82
CA TYR A 175 -1.93 -1.18 -15.81
C TYR A 175 -1.18 -2.49 -16.07
N ASN A 176 -0.18 -2.49 -16.96
CA ASN A 176 0.65 -3.67 -17.20
C ASN A 176 1.38 -4.11 -15.92
N SER A 177 1.89 -3.16 -15.15
CA SER A 177 2.51 -3.42 -13.86
C SER A 177 1.50 -3.80 -12.79
N LEU A 178 0.31 -3.18 -12.80
CA LEU A 178 -0.77 -3.53 -11.89
C LEU A 178 -1.22 -4.98 -12.09
N ASP A 179 -1.48 -5.44 -13.32
CA ASP A 179 -1.86 -6.84 -13.57
C ASP A 179 -0.78 -7.82 -13.10
N LYS A 180 0.50 -7.54 -13.39
CA LYS A 180 1.62 -8.35 -12.89
C LYS A 180 1.66 -8.39 -11.36
N LEU A 181 1.49 -7.24 -10.71
CA LEU A 181 1.48 -7.13 -9.25
C LEU A 181 0.30 -7.87 -8.64
N LEU A 182 -0.91 -7.71 -9.19
CA LEU A 182 -2.12 -8.41 -8.76
C LEU A 182 -1.92 -9.93 -8.85
N ASN A 183 -1.46 -10.43 -10.01
CA ASN A 183 -1.17 -11.86 -10.19
C ASN A 183 -0.12 -12.38 -9.19
N ASN A 184 0.91 -11.58 -8.91
CA ASN A 184 1.91 -11.93 -7.89
C ASN A 184 1.30 -11.97 -6.48
N ILE A 185 0.47 -11.00 -6.10
CA ILE A 185 -0.22 -10.97 -4.81
C ILE A 185 -1.16 -12.19 -4.69
N TYR A 186 -1.94 -12.49 -5.73
CA TYR A 186 -2.81 -13.67 -5.78
C TYR A 186 -2.05 -15.00 -5.66
N SER A 187 -0.79 -15.07 -6.11
CA SER A 187 0.01 -16.29 -5.94
C SER A 187 0.53 -16.50 -4.50
N ARG A 188 0.65 -15.41 -3.73
CA ARG A 188 1.21 -15.43 -2.36
C ARG A 188 0.13 -15.50 -1.29
N HIS A 189 -1.05 -14.99 -1.60
CA HIS A 189 -2.23 -15.04 -0.72
C HIS A 189 -3.27 -15.97 -1.30
N SER A 190 -4.02 -16.65 -0.44
CA SER A 190 -5.09 -17.57 -0.84
C SER A 190 -6.03 -16.99 -1.91
N GLU A 191 -6.60 -17.88 -2.72
CA GLU A 191 -7.72 -17.60 -3.62
C GLU A 191 -8.86 -16.88 -2.85
N ASN A 192 -9.51 -15.88 -3.48
CA ASN A 192 -10.56 -14.97 -2.97
C ASN A 192 -10.14 -13.59 -2.43
N LEU A 193 -9.07 -12.95 -2.94
CA LEU A 193 -8.89 -11.52 -2.68
C LEU A 193 -9.89 -10.67 -3.47
N ASN A 194 -10.61 -9.82 -2.76
CA ASN A 194 -11.51 -8.84 -3.36
C ASN A 194 -10.72 -7.58 -3.74
N ILE A 195 -10.79 -7.17 -5.00
CA ILE A 195 -10.24 -5.88 -5.44
C ILE A 195 -11.34 -4.84 -5.35
N LEU A 196 -11.03 -3.68 -4.77
CA LEU A 196 -11.93 -2.54 -4.75
C LEU A 196 -11.17 -1.22 -4.80
N GLY A 197 -11.86 -0.17 -5.21
CA GLY A 197 -11.42 1.20 -5.07
C GLY A 197 -11.70 1.78 -3.70
N HIS A 198 -10.96 2.82 -3.32
CA HIS A 198 -11.21 3.54 -2.07
C HIS A 198 -12.62 4.15 -2.02
N ASN A 199 -13.14 4.57 -3.18
CA ASN A 199 -14.50 5.08 -3.36
C ASN A 199 -15.57 4.00 -3.11
N GLN A 200 -15.32 2.73 -3.41
CA GLN A 200 -16.24 1.65 -3.08
C GLN A 200 -16.28 1.38 -1.57
N TYR A 201 -15.15 1.55 -0.88
CA TYR A 201 -15.06 1.42 0.59
C TYR A 201 -15.63 2.63 1.34
N ALA A 202 -15.37 3.84 0.85
CA ALA A 202 -15.71 5.10 1.52
C ALA A 202 -16.37 6.11 0.55
N PRO A 203 -17.56 5.79 -0.01
CA PRO A 203 -18.15 6.50 -1.15
C PRO A 203 -18.48 7.96 -0.91
N PHE A 204 -18.71 8.36 0.35
CA PHE A 204 -19.01 9.75 0.71
C PHE A 204 -17.78 10.58 1.08
N ARG A 205 -16.59 9.96 1.11
CA ARG A 205 -15.34 10.59 1.55
C ARG A 205 -14.24 10.51 0.51
N LYS A 206 -14.27 9.50 -0.36
CA LYS A 206 -13.19 9.15 -1.26
C LYS A 206 -13.70 8.96 -2.68
N THR A 207 -12.91 9.42 -3.63
CA THR A 207 -13.23 9.34 -5.06
C THR A 207 -12.28 8.40 -5.79
N ASP A 208 -11.11 8.09 -5.24
CA ASP A 208 -10.08 7.23 -5.82
C ASP A 208 -10.51 5.75 -5.92
N PRO A 209 -10.11 5.00 -6.97
CA PRO A 209 -9.23 5.39 -8.08
C PRO A 209 -9.93 6.25 -9.16
N GLY A 210 -11.19 6.62 -8.96
CA GLY A 210 -11.87 7.65 -9.75
C GLY A 210 -12.38 7.18 -11.11
N LYS A 211 -13.11 8.08 -11.77
CA LYS A 211 -13.83 7.85 -13.03
C LYS A 211 -12.91 7.53 -14.21
N LEU A 212 -11.62 7.89 -14.11
CA LEU A 212 -10.63 7.65 -15.16
C LEU A 212 -9.94 6.29 -15.05
N PHE A 213 -10.19 5.53 -13.97
CA PHE A 213 -9.68 4.18 -13.83
C PHE A 213 -10.57 3.22 -14.62
N ASP A 214 -9.96 2.44 -15.51
CA ASP A 214 -10.63 1.47 -16.36
C ASP A 214 -10.52 0.08 -15.75
N TRP A 215 -11.59 -0.34 -15.07
CA TRP A 215 -11.66 -1.63 -14.40
C TRP A 215 -11.55 -2.81 -15.36
N SER A 216 -11.97 -2.67 -16.62
CA SER A 216 -11.89 -3.74 -17.62
C SER A 216 -10.45 -4.16 -17.95
N ARG A 217 -9.47 -3.34 -17.58
CA ARG A 217 -8.04 -3.62 -17.72
C ARG A 217 -7.54 -4.69 -16.75
N ILE A 218 -8.25 -4.92 -15.65
CA ILE A 218 -7.83 -5.80 -14.55
C ILE A 218 -8.90 -6.81 -14.12
N GLU A 219 -10.16 -6.61 -14.50
CA GLU A 219 -11.22 -7.59 -14.36
C GLU A 219 -10.99 -8.72 -15.39
N LYS A 220 -10.98 -9.97 -14.90
CA LYS A 220 -10.81 -11.19 -15.71
C LYS A 220 -12.12 -11.96 -15.80
#